data_AF-A0A7V5ICG0-F1
#
_entry.id   AF-A0A7V5ICG0-F1
#
_cell.length_a   1.000
_cell.length_b   1.000
_cell.length_c   1.000
_cell.angle_alpha   90.00
_cell.angle_beta   90.00
_cell.angle_gamma   90.00
#
_symmetry.space_group_name_H-M   'P 1'
#
loop_
_entity.id
_entity.type
_entity.pdbx_description
1 polymer ?
#
loop_
_entity_poly.entity_id
_entity_poly.type
_entity_poly.pdbx_seq_one_letter_code
_entity_poly.pdbx_strand_id
1 'polypeptide(L)'
;MTSLFNIFKPRKRSKTIDREVFRQRFENYQEILKANRYALELMAELQQKLSGFYLFDRTYLISIVSQIEGAIRKIIEQLNLLSDQSYPELFEVLEKIMDGIKKELSPPQMIQEYPFTIPFSRIRKDDVPAVGGKCANLGEIKNALGFPVPPGFAISTYAFYTFIEKNHLHEVITDTLNRVDIKTIQDLEAASQQIQNLVLQAQLPEEIRKAIADSYDELIEEVGFRVPVAVRSSGAKEDSPLT
;
A
#
# COMPACT_ATOMS: atom_id res chain seq x y z
N MET A 1 29.06 -1.25 50.01
CA MET A 1 29.91 -0.19 49.39
C MET A 1 31.03 -0.86 48.59
N THR A 2 30.70 -1.30 47.38
CA THR A 2 31.63 -1.96 46.45
C THR A 2 32.49 -0.90 45.79
N SER A 3 33.79 -0.92 46.09
CA SER A 3 34.76 0.11 45.73
C SER A 3 34.86 0.35 44.22
N LEU A 4 34.74 1.63 43.82
CA LEU A 4 34.89 2.17 42.45
C LEU A 4 36.28 1.92 41.82
N PHE A 5 37.24 1.37 42.58
CA PHE A 5 38.64 1.25 42.17
C PHE A 5 39.00 -0.05 41.42
N ASN A 6 38.06 -0.97 41.18
CA ASN A 6 38.33 -2.19 40.39
C ASN A 6 38.37 -1.97 38.86
N ILE A 7 38.08 -0.76 38.38
CA ILE A 7 38.13 -0.41 36.95
C ILE A 7 39.58 -0.32 36.42
N PHE A 8 40.58 -0.09 37.29
CA PHE A 8 41.97 0.14 36.89
C PHE A 8 42.91 -1.05 37.07
N LYS A 9 42.39 -2.27 37.34
CA LYS A 9 43.26 -3.46 37.35
C LYS A 9 43.72 -3.75 35.91
N PRO A 10 45.04 -3.73 35.63
CA PRO A 10 45.53 -4.04 34.29
C PRO A 10 45.24 -5.52 33.99
N ARG A 11 44.25 -5.76 33.13
CA ARG A 11 43.99 -7.09 32.56
C ARG A 11 45.24 -7.46 31.77
N LYS A 12 45.97 -8.50 32.20
CA LYS A 12 47.10 -9.08 31.44
C LYS A 12 46.61 -9.40 30.02
N ARG A 13 46.91 -8.52 29.06
CA ARG A 13 46.65 -8.75 27.63
C ARG A 13 47.58 -9.86 27.17
N SER A 14 47.02 -11.05 26.94
CA SER A 14 47.69 -12.10 26.17
C SER A 14 47.99 -11.54 24.78
N LYS A 15 49.27 -11.40 24.44
CA LYS A 15 49.76 -10.92 23.15
C LYS A 15 49.76 -12.07 22.13
N THR A 16 48.58 -12.45 21.68
CA THR A 16 48.41 -13.02 20.34
C THR A 16 47.05 -12.55 19.85
N ILE A 17 47.02 -11.43 19.12
CA ILE A 17 45.82 -11.08 18.36
C ILE A 17 45.73 -12.15 17.28
N ASP A 18 44.74 -13.02 17.37
CA ASP A 18 44.43 -13.95 16.30
C ASP A 18 44.15 -13.11 15.05
N ARG A 19 45.05 -13.22 14.06
CA ARG A 19 45.01 -12.45 12.81
C ARG A 19 43.69 -12.68 12.09
N GLU A 20 43.12 -13.86 12.22
CA GLU A 20 41.87 -14.24 11.57
C GLU A 20 40.67 -13.56 12.24
N VAL A 21 40.63 -13.54 13.58
CA VAL A 21 39.62 -12.79 14.34
C VAL A 21 39.70 -11.29 14.08
N PHE A 22 40.91 -10.72 14.02
CA PHE A 22 41.09 -9.31 13.69
C PHE A 22 40.63 -9.00 12.26
N ARG A 23 41.00 -9.84 11.30
CA ARG A 23 40.59 -9.71 9.91
C ARG A 23 39.07 -9.75 9.77
N GLN A 24 38.41 -10.73 10.41
CA GLN A 24 36.96 -10.85 10.37
C GLN A 24 36.27 -9.60 10.95
N ARG A 25 36.77 -9.09 12.09
CA ARG A 25 36.23 -7.84 12.67
C ARG A 25 36.46 -6.64 11.74
N PHE A 26 37.61 -6.56 11.10
CA PHE A 26 37.87 -5.49 10.14
C PHE A 26 36.94 -5.58 8.91
N GLU A 27 36.70 -6.78 8.39
CA GLU A 27 35.78 -7.03 7.28
C GLU A 27 34.33 -6.65 7.65
N ASN A 28 33.83 -7.08 8.81
CA ASN A 28 32.49 -6.71 9.28
C ASN A 28 32.34 -5.18 9.42
N TYR A 29 33.38 -4.49 9.90
CA TYR A 29 33.38 -3.02 9.98
C TYR A 29 33.33 -2.35 8.60
N GLN A 30 34.08 -2.87 7.63
CA GLN A 30 34.03 -2.38 6.25
C GLN A 30 32.62 -2.55 5.66
N GLU A 31 31.95 -3.67 5.93
CA GLU A 31 30.58 -3.92 5.46
C GLU A 31 29.58 -2.94 6.10
N ILE A 32 29.74 -2.59 7.38
CA ILE A 32 28.94 -1.52 8.01
C ILE A 32 29.12 -0.20 7.27
N LEU A 33 30.36 0.20 6.99
CA LEU A 33 30.64 1.47 6.31
C LEU A 33 30.06 1.51 4.90
N LYS A 34 30.13 0.40 4.15
CA LYS A 34 29.53 0.29 2.81
C LYS A 34 28.01 0.40 2.89
N ALA A 35 27.37 -0.37 3.75
CA ALA A 35 25.91 -0.36 3.91
C ALA A 35 25.40 1.02 4.38
N ASN A 36 26.10 1.66 5.32
CA ASN A 36 25.75 3.00 5.79
C ASN A 36 25.87 4.05 4.69
N ARG A 37 26.95 4.00 3.88
CA ARG A 37 27.10 4.90 2.73
C ARG A 37 25.95 4.74 1.74
N TYR A 38 25.62 3.50 1.40
CA TYR A 38 24.53 3.20 0.48
C TYR A 38 23.17 3.69 1.00
N ALA A 39 22.87 3.49 2.29
CA ALA A 39 21.66 4.03 2.91
C ALA A 39 21.60 5.57 2.81
N LEU A 40 22.72 6.26 3.06
CA LEU A 40 22.80 7.72 2.96
C LEU A 40 22.63 8.22 1.52
N GLU A 41 23.17 7.51 0.52
CA GLU A 41 22.99 7.83 -0.90
C GLU A 41 21.50 7.73 -1.30
N LEU A 42 20.81 6.66 -0.88
CA LEU A 42 19.37 6.50 -1.12
C LEU A 42 18.54 7.59 -0.43
N MET A 43 18.89 7.97 0.80
CA MET A 43 18.22 9.07 1.51
C MET A 43 18.44 10.41 0.82
N ALA A 44 19.64 10.66 0.28
CA ALA A 44 19.94 11.86 -0.49
C ALA A 44 19.12 11.89 -1.80
N GLU A 45 18.96 10.75 -2.48
CA GLU A 45 18.12 10.64 -3.67
C GLU A 45 16.64 10.97 -3.37
N LEU A 46 16.10 10.44 -2.27
CA LEU A 46 14.75 10.80 -1.80
C LEU A 46 14.62 12.30 -1.53
N GLN A 47 15.60 12.90 -0.86
CA GLN A 47 15.59 14.33 -0.55
C GLN A 47 15.64 15.18 -1.83
N GLN A 48 16.41 14.76 -2.83
CA GLN A 48 16.44 15.43 -4.12
C GLN A 48 15.08 15.33 -4.82
N LYS A 49 14.40 14.18 -4.77
CA LYS A 49 13.07 14.03 -5.37
C LYS A 49 11.99 14.81 -4.63
N LEU A 50 12.14 15.02 -3.32
CA LEU A 50 11.26 15.89 -2.53
C LEU A 50 11.33 17.37 -2.97
N SER A 51 12.41 17.80 -3.62
CA SER A 51 12.59 19.20 -4.07
C SER A 51 11.58 19.68 -5.13
N GLY A 52 10.69 18.80 -5.62
CA GLY A 52 9.57 19.14 -6.50
C GLY A 52 9.88 19.12 -7.99
N PHE A 53 11.13 18.85 -8.38
CA PHE A 53 11.56 18.84 -9.78
C PHE A 53 11.52 17.44 -10.45
N TYR A 54 11.02 16.42 -9.76
CA TYR A 54 11.04 15.04 -10.23
C TYR A 54 9.68 14.35 -10.08
N LEU A 55 9.17 13.78 -11.17
CA LEU A 55 8.05 12.84 -11.11
C LEU A 55 8.57 11.47 -10.64
N PHE A 56 7.88 10.86 -9.69
CA PHE A 56 8.11 9.47 -9.28
C PHE A 56 6.78 8.84 -8.86
N ASP A 57 6.69 7.52 -8.96
CA ASP A 57 5.50 6.75 -8.58
C ASP A 57 5.67 6.06 -7.22
N ARG A 58 4.58 5.42 -6.76
CA ARG A 58 4.58 4.68 -5.50
C ARG A 58 5.53 3.47 -5.52
N THR A 59 5.67 2.83 -6.68
CA THR A 59 6.57 1.68 -6.87
C THR A 59 8.02 2.07 -6.60
N TYR A 60 8.43 3.24 -7.09
CA TYR A 60 9.72 3.83 -6.80
C TYR A 60 9.92 4.07 -5.29
N LEU A 61 8.94 4.69 -4.61
CA LEU A 61 9.03 4.92 -3.16
C LEU A 61 9.19 3.62 -2.36
N ILE A 62 8.38 2.60 -2.68
CA ILE A 62 8.46 1.29 -2.03
C ILE A 62 9.82 0.64 -2.28
N SER A 63 10.33 0.72 -3.51
CA SER A 63 11.62 0.17 -3.89
C SER A 63 12.77 0.81 -3.10
N ILE A 64 12.80 2.15 -3.01
CA ILE A 64 13.87 2.84 -2.25
C ILE A 64 13.78 2.53 -0.76
N VAL A 65 12.58 2.54 -0.18
CA VAL A 65 12.39 2.22 1.24
C VAL A 65 12.81 0.78 1.56
N SER A 66 12.52 -0.17 0.67
CA SER A 66 13.00 -1.57 0.79
C SER A 66 14.53 -1.66 0.71
N GLN A 67 15.17 -0.90 -0.17
CA GLN A 67 16.63 -0.85 -0.27
C GLN A 67 17.28 -0.25 1.00
N ILE A 68 16.68 0.81 1.56
CA ILE A 68 17.12 1.40 2.84
C ILE A 68 16.95 0.39 3.99
N GLU A 69 15.82 -0.32 4.06
CA GLU A 69 15.59 -1.39 5.05
C GLU A 69 16.68 -2.46 4.97
N GLY A 70 17.00 -2.93 3.76
CA GLY A 70 18.05 -3.92 3.52
C GLY A 70 19.43 -3.44 3.98
N ALA A 71 19.78 -2.18 3.68
CA ALA A 71 21.04 -1.58 4.10
C ALA A 71 21.13 -1.47 5.63
N ILE A 72 20.06 -1.02 6.30
CA ILE A 72 20.04 -0.89 7.78
C ILE A 72 20.08 -2.27 8.43
N ARG A 73 19.33 -3.25 7.91
CA ARG A 73 19.38 -4.64 8.39
C ARG A 73 20.81 -5.19 8.31
N LYS A 74 21.52 -4.93 7.21
CA LYS A 74 22.93 -5.33 7.07
C LYS A 74 23.83 -4.67 8.10
N ILE A 75 23.63 -3.38 8.39
CA ILE A 75 24.38 -2.68 9.46
C ILE A 75 24.17 -3.36 10.81
N ILE A 76 22.91 -3.67 11.18
CA ILE A 76 22.56 -4.30 12.45
C ILE A 76 23.18 -5.70 12.55
N GLU A 77 23.12 -6.50 11.48
CA GLU A 77 23.76 -7.82 11.42
C GLU A 77 25.27 -7.75 11.68
N GLN A 78 25.97 -6.87 10.95
CA GLN A 78 27.42 -6.75 11.07
C GLN A 78 27.83 -6.14 12.42
N LEU A 79 27.04 -5.22 12.96
CA LEU A 79 27.26 -4.65 14.29
C LEU A 79 27.12 -5.71 15.39
N ASN A 80 26.11 -6.58 15.29
CA ASN A 80 25.94 -7.70 16.20
C ASN A 80 27.10 -8.70 16.09
N LEU A 81 27.57 -9.01 14.89
CA LEU A 81 28.76 -9.85 14.70
C LEU A 81 30.04 -9.22 15.29
N LEU A 82 30.17 -7.90 15.27
CA LEU A 82 31.31 -7.17 15.87
C LEU A 82 31.28 -7.10 17.39
N SER A 83 30.08 -7.09 17.95
CA SER A 83 29.83 -6.87 19.38
C SER A 83 29.46 -8.15 20.12
N ASP A 84 29.75 -9.32 19.55
CA ASP A 84 29.42 -10.62 20.13
C ASP A 84 27.93 -10.72 20.50
N GLN A 85 27.04 -10.25 19.59
CA GLN A 85 25.58 -10.23 19.71
C GLN A 85 25.05 -9.33 20.84
N SER A 86 25.65 -8.15 21.05
CA SER A 86 25.23 -7.23 22.12
C SER A 86 23.98 -6.40 21.80
N TYR A 87 23.47 -6.42 20.57
CA TYR A 87 22.37 -5.54 20.11
C TYR A 87 21.28 -6.25 19.27
N PRO A 88 20.79 -7.45 19.66
CA PRO A 88 19.74 -8.13 18.91
C PRO A 88 18.43 -7.34 18.85
N GLU A 89 18.14 -6.52 19.87
CA GLU A 89 16.94 -5.69 19.98
C GLU A 89 16.80 -4.66 18.85
N LEU A 90 17.90 -4.31 18.17
CA LEU A 90 17.86 -3.37 17.05
C LEU A 90 17.04 -3.90 15.85
N PHE A 91 16.91 -5.22 15.70
CA PHE A 91 16.02 -5.79 14.69
C PHE A 91 14.55 -5.49 14.98
N GLU A 92 14.12 -5.57 16.24
CA GLU A 92 12.75 -5.21 16.65
C GLU A 92 12.47 -3.72 16.46
N VAL A 93 13.47 -2.87 16.77
CA VAL A 93 13.39 -1.43 16.52
C VAL A 93 13.27 -1.14 15.03
N LEU A 94 14.07 -1.80 14.18
CA LEU A 94 13.97 -1.67 12.73
C LEU A 94 12.59 -2.09 12.24
N GLU A 95 12.09 -3.25 12.65
CA GLU A 95 10.77 -3.75 12.28
C GLU A 95 9.67 -2.76 12.64
N LYS A 96 9.68 -2.23 13.86
CA LYS A 96 8.71 -1.22 14.32
C LYS A 96 8.76 0.08 13.50
N ILE A 97 9.96 0.56 13.15
CA ILE A 97 10.12 1.76 12.32
C ILE A 97 9.61 1.49 10.91
N MET A 98 9.99 0.34 10.32
CA MET A 98 9.56 -0.05 8.99
C MET A 98 8.05 -0.23 8.90
N ASP A 99 7.40 -0.76 9.93
CA ASP A 99 5.94 -0.84 10.00
C ASP A 99 5.30 0.55 10.02
N GLY A 100 5.88 1.50 10.74
CA GLY A 100 5.46 2.91 10.71
C GLY A 100 5.57 3.51 9.31
N ILE A 101 6.72 3.33 8.65
CA ILE A 101 6.94 3.82 7.28
C ILE A 101 5.98 3.13 6.29
N LYS A 102 5.80 1.81 6.39
CA LYS A 102 4.88 1.05 5.53
C LYS A 102 3.44 1.56 5.67
N LYS A 103 2.99 1.92 6.88
CA LYS A 103 1.67 2.54 7.10
C LYS A 103 1.53 3.89 6.41
N GLU A 104 2.56 4.74 6.46
CA GLU A 104 2.56 6.03 5.75
C GLU A 104 2.62 5.88 4.23
N LEU A 105 3.32 4.84 3.74
CA LEU A 105 3.39 4.50 2.31
C LEU A 105 2.16 3.75 1.81
N SER A 106 1.36 3.17 2.71
CA SER A 106 0.05 2.65 2.35
C SER A 106 -0.79 3.80 1.82
N PRO A 107 -1.60 3.57 0.76
CA PRO A 107 -2.59 4.58 0.38
C PRO A 107 -3.41 4.93 1.62
N PRO A 108 -3.85 6.18 1.79
CA PRO A 108 -4.68 6.56 2.93
C PRO A 108 -5.86 5.59 3.02
N GLN A 109 -5.76 4.64 3.94
CA GLN A 109 -6.80 3.67 4.22
C GLN A 109 -7.76 4.34 5.20
N MET A 110 -8.56 5.25 4.67
CA MET A 110 -9.94 5.34 5.10
C MET A 110 -10.75 4.90 3.90
N ILE A 111 -10.97 3.59 3.77
CA ILE A 111 -12.20 3.17 3.14
C ILE A 111 -13.27 3.55 4.15
N GLN A 112 -13.79 4.77 4.02
CA GLN A 112 -14.89 5.22 4.84
C GLN A 112 -16.03 4.22 4.66
N GLU A 113 -16.53 3.67 5.76
CA GLU A 113 -17.62 2.69 5.69
C GLU A 113 -18.83 3.37 5.05
N TYR A 114 -19.25 2.82 3.92
CA TYR A 114 -20.45 3.23 3.20
C TYR A 114 -21.39 2.03 3.09
N PRO A 115 -22.70 2.25 2.91
CA PRO A 115 -23.57 1.19 2.42
C PRO A 115 -23.03 0.60 1.12
N PHE A 116 -23.23 -0.70 0.88
CA PHE A 116 -22.78 -1.35 -0.36
C PHE A 116 -23.48 -0.79 -1.62
N THR A 117 -24.69 -0.28 -1.43
CA THR A 117 -25.48 0.39 -2.47
C THR A 117 -26.04 1.70 -1.92
N ILE A 118 -26.09 2.73 -2.76
CA ILE A 118 -26.58 4.05 -2.38
C ILE A 118 -27.57 4.53 -3.45
N PRO A 119 -28.84 4.79 -3.11
CA PRO A 119 -29.83 5.27 -4.07
C PRO A 119 -29.49 6.68 -4.55
N PHE A 120 -29.76 7.00 -5.82
CA PHE A 120 -29.45 8.31 -6.40
C PHE A 120 -30.10 9.48 -5.64
N SER A 121 -31.22 9.26 -4.96
CA SER A 121 -31.90 10.25 -4.10
C SER A 121 -31.10 10.66 -2.86
N ARG A 122 -30.07 9.89 -2.47
CA ARG A 122 -29.22 10.16 -1.30
C ARG A 122 -27.81 10.63 -1.65
N ILE A 123 -27.45 10.63 -2.95
CA ILE A 123 -26.11 10.99 -3.41
C ILE A 123 -25.98 12.51 -3.58
N ARG A 124 -24.88 13.07 -3.11
CA ARG A 124 -24.48 14.47 -3.27
C ARG A 124 -23.13 14.58 -3.97
N LYS A 125 -22.78 15.78 -4.41
CA LYS A 125 -21.47 16.07 -5.01
C LYS A 125 -20.28 15.63 -4.17
N ASP A 126 -20.36 15.70 -2.84
CA ASP A 126 -19.25 15.34 -1.96
C ASP A 126 -19.05 13.81 -1.83
N ASP A 127 -19.99 13.00 -2.34
CA ASP A 127 -19.93 11.53 -2.29
C ASP A 127 -19.07 10.92 -3.42
N VAL A 128 -18.30 11.73 -4.18
CA VAL A 128 -17.37 11.23 -5.21
C VAL A 128 -16.46 10.09 -4.71
N PRO A 129 -15.89 10.12 -3.48
CA PRO A 129 -15.11 9.00 -2.97
C PRO A 129 -15.92 7.70 -2.80
N ALA A 130 -17.24 7.82 -2.57
CA ALA A 130 -18.14 6.70 -2.32
C ALA A 130 -18.73 6.09 -3.59
N VAL A 131 -19.01 6.91 -4.62
CA VAL A 131 -19.78 6.45 -5.81
C VAL A 131 -19.15 6.82 -7.15
N GLY A 132 -18.03 7.55 -7.14
CA GLY A 132 -17.37 8.06 -8.34
C GLY A 132 -17.99 9.33 -8.93
N GLY A 133 -17.25 9.97 -9.84
CA GLY A 133 -17.61 11.29 -10.39
C GLY A 133 -18.95 11.31 -11.11
N LYS A 134 -19.24 10.27 -11.92
CA LYS A 134 -20.48 10.19 -12.72
C LYS A 134 -21.72 10.04 -11.86
N CYS A 135 -21.71 9.13 -10.89
CA CYS A 135 -22.83 8.94 -9.98
C CYS A 135 -23.03 10.16 -9.06
N ALA A 136 -21.95 10.77 -8.57
CA ALA A 136 -22.04 12.01 -7.79
C ALA A 136 -22.68 13.14 -8.60
N ASN A 137 -22.28 13.33 -9.86
CA ASN A 137 -22.89 14.31 -10.76
C ASN A 137 -24.37 13.99 -11.05
N LEU A 138 -24.74 12.73 -11.25
CA LEU A 138 -26.15 12.32 -11.41
C LEU A 138 -26.99 12.64 -10.17
N GLY A 139 -26.46 12.35 -8.97
CA GLY A 139 -27.07 12.72 -7.71
C GLY A 139 -27.26 14.23 -7.58
N GLU A 140 -26.24 15.02 -7.95
CA GLU A 140 -26.29 16.49 -7.92
C GLU A 140 -27.36 17.04 -8.88
N ILE A 141 -27.41 16.53 -10.11
CA ILE A 141 -28.42 16.90 -11.12
C ILE A 141 -29.83 16.61 -10.60
N LYS A 142 -30.04 15.47 -9.94
CA LYS A 142 -31.32 15.07 -9.37
C LYS A 142 -31.70 15.90 -8.14
N ASN A 143 -30.80 16.00 -7.16
CA ASN A 143 -31.13 16.43 -5.80
C ASN A 143 -30.89 17.92 -5.55
N ALA A 144 -29.90 18.53 -6.21
CA ALA A 144 -29.59 19.95 -6.07
C ALA A 144 -30.26 20.79 -7.17
N LEU A 145 -30.22 20.31 -8.42
CA LEU A 145 -30.78 21.04 -9.56
C LEU A 145 -32.23 20.67 -9.89
N GLY A 146 -32.73 19.54 -9.36
CA GLY A 146 -34.13 19.12 -9.54
C GLY A 146 -34.47 18.64 -10.95
N PHE A 147 -33.48 18.31 -11.78
CA PHE A 147 -33.73 17.78 -13.12
C PHE A 147 -34.17 16.30 -13.05
N PRO A 148 -35.02 15.85 -14.00
CA PRO A 148 -35.44 14.47 -14.05
C PRO A 148 -34.24 13.55 -14.36
N VAL A 149 -33.93 12.67 -13.42
CA VAL A 149 -32.93 11.62 -13.56
C VAL A 149 -33.63 10.27 -13.39
N PRO A 150 -33.42 9.28 -14.28
CA PRO A 150 -33.98 7.95 -14.13
C PRO A 150 -33.68 7.37 -12.74
N PRO A 151 -34.65 6.69 -12.10
CA PRO A 151 -34.42 6.08 -10.80
C PRO A 151 -33.33 5.01 -10.90
N GLY A 152 -32.60 4.83 -9.80
CA GLY A 152 -31.44 3.96 -9.76
C GLY A 152 -30.59 4.17 -8.51
N PHE A 153 -29.53 3.37 -8.43
CA PHE A 153 -28.59 3.36 -7.31
C PHE A 153 -27.17 3.14 -7.81
N ALA A 154 -26.19 3.56 -7.02
CA ALA A 154 -24.78 3.28 -7.23
C ALA A 154 -24.36 2.09 -6.36
N ILE A 155 -23.50 1.22 -6.91
CA ILE A 155 -22.72 0.27 -6.10
C ILE A 155 -21.52 1.04 -5.58
N SER A 156 -21.31 1.08 -4.26
CA SER A 156 -20.29 1.95 -3.68
C SER A 156 -18.88 1.41 -3.87
N THR A 157 -17.90 2.31 -3.78
CA THR A 157 -16.47 1.95 -3.74
C THR A 157 -16.16 1.04 -2.55
N TYR A 158 -16.89 1.17 -1.44
CA TYR A 158 -16.80 0.24 -0.31
C TYR A 158 -17.14 -1.20 -0.72
N ALA A 159 -18.22 -1.42 -1.48
CA ALA A 159 -18.54 -2.76 -1.99
C ALA A 159 -17.42 -3.33 -2.87
N PHE A 160 -16.80 -2.49 -3.72
CA PHE A 160 -15.65 -2.89 -4.50
C PHE A 160 -14.45 -3.30 -3.62
N TYR A 161 -14.09 -2.49 -2.62
CA TYR A 161 -12.99 -2.82 -1.72
C TYR A 161 -13.24 -4.10 -0.92
N THR A 162 -14.44 -4.25 -0.36
CA THR A 162 -14.84 -5.46 0.37
C THR A 162 -14.81 -6.69 -0.55
N PHE A 163 -15.22 -6.57 -1.82
CA PHE A 163 -15.09 -7.64 -2.81
C PHE A 163 -13.63 -8.04 -3.06
N ILE A 164 -12.74 -7.06 -3.26
CA ILE A 164 -11.31 -7.30 -3.49
C ILE A 164 -10.67 -7.95 -2.25
N GLU A 165 -10.98 -7.46 -1.06
CA GLU A 165 -10.44 -7.94 0.21
C GLU A 165 -10.89 -9.38 0.52
N LYS A 166 -12.20 -9.66 0.46
CA LYS A 166 -12.75 -10.99 0.78
C LYS A 166 -12.30 -12.09 -0.18
N ASN A 167 -11.87 -11.72 -1.38
CA ASN A 167 -11.32 -12.66 -2.36
C ASN A 167 -9.77 -12.68 -2.35
N HIS A 168 -9.12 -11.99 -1.41
CA HIS A 168 -7.66 -11.86 -1.34
C HIS A 168 -7.01 -11.42 -2.66
N LEU A 169 -7.75 -10.65 -3.47
CA LEU A 169 -7.31 -10.29 -4.82
C LEU A 169 -6.21 -9.23 -4.80
N HIS A 170 -6.11 -8.42 -3.75
CA HIS A 170 -5.13 -7.34 -3.69
C HIS A 170 -3.69 -7.86 -3.82
N GLU A 171 -3.35 -8.90 -3.06
CA GLU A 171 -2.01 -9.51 -3.09
C GLU A 171 -1.73 -10.16 -4.44
N VAL A 172 -2.67 -10.96 -4.95
CA VAL A 172 -2.50 -11.67 -6.24
C VAL A 172 -2.37 -10.70 -7.41
N ILE A 173 -3.17 -9.63 -7.44
CA ILE A 173 -3.08 -8.58 -8.46
C ILE A 173 -1.73 -7.87 -8.35
N THR A 174 -1.32 -7.50 -7.14
CA THR A 174 -0.03 -6.81 -6.91
C THR A 174 1.15 -7.67 -7.34
N ASP A 175 1.15 -8.96 -6.99
CA ASP A 175 2.17 -9.92 -7.41
C ASP A 175 2.20 -10.11 -8.93
N THR A 176 1.02 -10.17 -9.57
CA THR A 176 0.91 -10.26 -11.03
C THR A 176 1.54 -9.02 -11.67
N LEU A 177 1.21 -7.83 -11.19
CA LEU A 177 1.76 -6.58 -11.70
C LEU A 177 3.28 -6.46 -11.48
N ASN A 178 3.78 -6.89 -10.32
CA ASN A 178 5.23 -6.83 -10.00
C ASN A 178 6.07 -7.80 -10.84
N ARG A 179 5.49 -8.91 -11.29
CA ARG A 179 6.19 -9.92 -12.12
C ARG A 179 6.23 -9.56 -13.60
N VAL A 180 5.36 -8.65 -14.04
CA VAL A 180 5.26 -8.28 -15.45
C VAL A 180 6.27 -7.18 -15.74
N ASP A 181 7.33 -7.55 -16.46
CA ASP A 181 8.26 -6.61 -17.06
C ASP A 181 7.65 -6.10 -18.38
N ILE A 182 6.96 -4.96 -18.31
CA ILE A 182 6.22 -4.40 -19.46
C ILE A 182 7.21 -3.87 -20.49
N LYS A 183 7.66 -4.75 -21.39
CA LYS A 183 8.55 -4.42 -22.51
C LYS A 183 7.78 -4.28 -23.83
N THR A 184 6.63 -4.93 -23.93
CA THR A 184 5.77 -4.90 -25.12
C THR A 184 4.30 -4.71 -24.76
N ILE A 185 3.49 -4.32 -25.74
CA ILE A 185 2.02 -4.22 -25.59
C ILE A 185 1.42 -5.59 -25.28
N GLN A 186 1.98 -6.65 -25.86
CA GLN A 186 1.52 -8.03 -25.65
C GLN A 186 1.70 -8.47 -24.18
N ASP A 187 2.79 -8.06 -23.53
CA ASP A 187 3.01 -8.35 -22.11
C ASP A 187 1.96 -7.66 -21.22
N LEU A 188 1.58 -6.42 -21.58
CA LEU A 188 0.52 -5.67 -20.88
C LEU A 188 -0.86 -6.32 -21.09
N GLU A 189 -1.18 -6.74 -22.32
CA GLU A 189 -2.43 -7.42 -22.64
C GLU A 189 -2.56 -8.74 -21.88
N ALA A 190 -1.49 -9.53 -21.82
CA ALA A 190 -1.46 -10.79 -21.07
C ALA A 190 -1.70 -10.57 -19.57
N ALA A 191 -1.01 -9.59 -18.97
CA ALA A 191 -1.20 -9.23 -17.56
C ALA A 191 -2.62 -8.73 -17.28
N SER A 192 -3.16 -7.89 -18.16
CA SER A 192 -4.54 -7.39 -18.07
C SER A 192 -5.55 -8.53 -18.13
N GLN A 193 -5.39 -9.45 -19.10
CA GLN A 193 -6.29 -10.60 -19.23
C GLN A 193 -6.23 -11.52 -18.01
N GLN A 194 -5.04 -11.74 -17.45
CA GLN A 194 -4.88 -12.51 -16.23
C GLN A 194 -5.64 -11.87 -15.06
N ILE A 195 -5.47 -10.55 -14.84
CA ILE A 195 -6.17 -9.82 -13.78
C ILE A 195 -7.69 -9.84 -14.00
N GLN A 196 -8.15 -9.64 -15.22
CA GLN A 196 -9.57 -9.73 -15.55
C GLN A 196 -10.15 -11.11 -15.24
N ASN A 197 -9.44 -12.18 -15.59
CA ASN A 197 -9.88 -13.54 -15.30
C ASN A 197 -9.96 -13.79 -13.78
N LEU A 198 -9.00 -13.30 -13.00
CA LEU A 198 -9.04 -13.38 -11.54
C LEU A 198 -10.28 -12.70 -10.96
N VAL A 199 -10.61 -11.50 -11.43
CA VAL A 199 -11.79 -10.75 -11.00
C VAL A 199 -13.09 -11.47 -11.41
N LEU A 200 -13.14 -12.03 -12.62
CA LEU A 200 -14.34 -12.75 -13.12
C LEU A 200 -14.58 -14.09 -12.41
N GLN A 201 -13.54 -14.73 -11.90
CA GLN A 201 -13.64 -16.00 -11.17
C GLN A 201 -13.88 -15.82 -9.67
N ALA A 202 -13.63 -14.62 -9.14
CA ALA A 202 -13.83 -14.31 -7.74
C ALA A 202 -15.30 -14.38 -7.32
N GLN A 203 -15.54 -14.82 -6.09
CA GLN A 203 -16.89 -15.00 -5.57
C GLN A 203 -17.43 -13.65 -5.10
N LEU A 204 -18.63 -13.28 -5.55
CA LEU A 204 -19.33 -12.10 -5.03
C LEU A 204 -19.78 -12.38 -3.58
N PRO A 205 -19.32 -11.62 -2.57
CA PRO A 205 -19.76 -11.79 -1.19
C PRO A 205 -21.27 -11.68 -1.04
N GLU A 206 -21.84 -12.55 -0.21
CA GLU A 206 -23.30 -12.70 -0.06
C GLU A 206 -23.99 -11.41 0.40
N GLU A 207 -23.35 -10.65 1.29
CA GLU A 207 -23.83 -9.35 1.77
C GLU A 207 -23.91 -8.29 0.66
N ILE A 208 -22.96 -8.27 -0.28
CA ILE A 208 -22.97 -7.36 -1.44
C ILE A 208 -24.05 -7.82 -2.42
N ARG A 209 -24.12 -9.12 -2.70
CA ARG A 209 -25.15 -9.72 -3.56
C ARG A 209 -26.55 -9.37 -3.06
N LYS A 210 -26.78 -9.51 -1.75
CA LYS A 210 -28.04 -9.17 -1.10
C LYS A 210 -28.33 -7.68 -1.21
N ALA A 211 -27.38 -6.80 -0.88
CA ALA A 211 -27.58 -5.36 -0.98
C ALA A 211 -27.96 -4.89 -2.40
N ILE A 212 -27.34 -5.47 -3.44
CA ILE A 212 -27.68 -5.19 -4.85
C ILE A 212 -29.09 -5.69 -5.18
N ALA A 213 -29.46 -6.89 -4.74
CA ALA A 213 -30.80 -7.45 -4.95
C ALA A 213 -31.87 -6.59 -4.26
N ASP A 214 -31.66 -6.26 -2.98
CA ASP A 214 -32.58 -5.43 -2.19
C ASP A 214 -32.77 -4.04 -2.85
N SER A 215 -31.69 -3.40 -3.32
CA SER A 215 -31.79 -2.11 -4.03
C SER A 215 -32.46 -2.20 -5.40
N TYR A 216 -32.34 -3.34 -6.08
CA TYR A 216 -33.05 -3.58 -7.33
C TYR A 216 -34.54 -3.82 -7.10
N ASP A 217 -34.91 -4.53 -6.03
CA ASP A 217 -36.31 -4.72 -5.64
C ASP A 217 -36.95 -3.38 -5.22
N GLU A 218 -36.25 -2.54 -4.45
CA GLU A 218 -36.68 -1.16 -4.14
C GLU A 218 -36.89 -0.32 -5.42
N LEU A 219 -36.02 -0.46 -6.42
CA LEU A 219 -36.16 0.22 -7.72
C LEU A 219 -37.41 -0.27 -8.48
N ILE A 220 -37.71 -1.56 -8.43
CA ILE A 220 -38.92 -2.13 -9.04
C ILE A 220 -40.16 -1.56 -8.35
N GLU A 221 -40.15 -1.44 -7.03
CA GLU A 221 -41.25 -0.84 -6.26
C GLU A 221 -41.45 0.65 -6.61
N GLU A 222 -40.37 1.42 -6.76
CA GLU A 222 -40.43 2.84 -7.16
C GLU A 222 -41.02 3.00 -8.58
N VAL A 223 -40.64 2.12 -9.51
CA VAL A 223 -41.09 2.17 -10.91
C VAL A 223 -42.46 1.50 -11.11
N GLY A 224 -42.83 0.57 -10.23
CA GLY A 224 -44.08 -0.20 -10.26
C GLY A 224 -44.07 -1.46 -11.14
N PHE A 225 -42.96 -1.77 -11.82
CA PHE A 225 -42.81 -2.96 -12.65
C PHE A 225 -41.34 -3.31 -12.88
N ARG A 226 -41.07 -4.57 -13.27
CA ARG A 226 -39.71 -5.03 -13.53
C ARG A 226 -39.16 -4.40 -14.80
N VAL A 227 -38.04 -3.70 -14.67
CA VAL A 227 -37.37 -2.99 -15.77
C VAL A 227 -35.97 -3.54 -16.06
N PRO A 228 -35.52 -3.52 -17.33
CA PRO A 228 -34.11 -3.68 -17.63
C PRO A 228 -33.32 -2.48 -17.09
N VAL A 229 -32.12 -2.74 -16.58
CA VAL A 229 -31.23 -1.70 -16.04
C VAL A 229 -29.96 -1.59 -16.87
N ALA A 230 -29.40 -0.38 -16.92
CA ALA A 230 -28.10 -0.14 -17.52
C ALA A 230 -27.03 -0.14 -16.41
N VAL A 231 -26.05 -1.04 -16.50
CA VAL A 231 -24.89 -1.07 -15.61
C VAL A 231 -23.77 -0.26 -16.24
N ARG A 232 -23.24 0.74 -15.52
CA ARG A 232 -22.19 1.65 -16.03
C ARG A 232 -21.10 1.84 -14.98
N SER A 233 -19.86 1.96 -15.43
CA SER A 233 -18.74 2.30 -14.55
C SER A 233 -18.81 3.77 -14.12
N SER A 234 -18.47 4.01 -12.84
CA SER A 234 -18.29 5.33 -12.25
C SER A 234 -17.04 5.30 -11.39
N GLY A 235 -15.89 5.68 -11.95
CA GLY A 235 -14.63 5.69 -11.22
C GLY A 235 -14.51 6.91 -10.30
N ALA A 236 -13.94 6.72 -9.11
CA ALA A 236 -13.61 7.81 -8.18
C ALA A 236 -12.55 8.78 -8.71
N LYS A 237 -11.74 8.34 -9.68
CA LYS A 237 -10.59 9.09 -10.22
C LYS A 237 -10.65 9.39 -11.72
N GLU A 238 -11.75 9.02 -12.41
CA GLU A 238 -11.88 9.31 -13.85
C GLU A 238 -11.92 10.82 -14.14
N ASP A 239 -12.39 11.62 -13.17
CA ASP A 239 -12.59 13.07 -13.31
C ASP A 239 -11.70 13.91 -12.35
N SER A 240 -10.66 13.31 -11.75
CA SER A 240 -9.70 14.11 -10.97
C SER A 240 -8.74 14.77 -11.96
N PRO A 241 -8.60 16.12 -11.97
CA PRO A 241 -7.53 16.74 -12.72
C PRO A 241 -6.20 16.13 -12.25
N LEU A 242 -5.39 15.69 -13.21
CA LEU A 242 -3.98 15.41 -12.98
C LEU A 242 -3.32 16.76 -12.69
N THR A 243 -3.41 17.22 -11.44
CA THR A 243 -2.75 18.43 -10.94
C THR A 243 -2.10 18.13 -9.62
#